data_AF-A0A4U9HCB6-F1
#
_entry.id   AF-A0A4U9HCB6-F1
#
_cell.length_a   1.000
_cell.length_b   1.000
_cell.length_c   1.000
_cell.angle_alpha   90.00
_cell.angle_beta   90.00
_cell.angle_gamma   90.00
#
_symmetry.space_group_name_H-M   'P 1'
#
loop_
_entity.id
_entity.type
_entity.pdbx_description
1 polymer ?
#
loop_
_entity_poly.entity_id
_entity_poly.type
_entity_poly.pdbx_seq_one_letter_code
_entity_poly.pdbx_strand_id
1 'polypeptide(L)'
;MTVINKNRKTFLLLVVGVLTVYIAWWFLRPVQIVAVHEDKHFSSVLVKSFPLTTRGKIEWWLQNKDMLKERYGIPKPASYGNFSITFWLFGDGYKEEGKYDRRCFNDMKTNINCIGEGYRFLCKQE
;
A
#
# COMPACT_ATOMS: atom_id res chain seq x y z
N MET A 1 10.26 -46.13 18.73
CA MET A 1 11.49 -45.37 18.42
C MET A 1 11.38 -44.83 17.00
N THR A 2 11.15 -43.54 16.82
CA THR A 2 11.00 -42.90 15.50
C THR A 2 12.39 -42.69 14.90
N VAL A 3 12.78 -43.53 13.94
CA VAL A 3 14.00 -43.36 13.14
C VAL A 3 13.78 -42.20 12.18
N ILE A 4 14.04 -40.99 12.66
CA ILE A 4 14.01 -39.81 11.79
C ILE A 4 15.32 -39.81 11.01
N ASN A 5 15.25 -40.25 9.75
CA ASN A 5 16.38 -40.28 8.81
C ASN A 5 17.08 -38.91 8.79
N LYS A 6 18.40 -38.88 9.08
CA LYS A 6 19.23 -37.66 9.15
C LYS A 6 19.05 -36.79 7.91
N ASN A 7 18.93 -37.41 6.73
CA ASN A 7 18.70 -36.72 5.45
C ASN A 7 17.33 -36.02 5.38
N ARG A 8 16.30 -36.58 6.03
CA ARG A 8 14.95 -35.98 6.11
C ARG A 8 14.94 -34.76 7.03
N LYS A 9 15.68 -34.78 8.15
CA LYS A 9 15.83 -33.58 9.02
C LYS A 9 16.56 -32.45 8.31
N THR A 10 17.66 -32.76 7.62
CA THR A 10 18.42 -31.77 6.85
C THR A 10 17.58 -31.16 5.73
N PHE A 11 16.82 -31.97 5.00
CA PHE A 11 15.90 -31.50 3.97
C PHE A 11 14.83 -30.55 4.54
N LEU A 12 14.20 -30.92 5.66
CA LEU A 12 13.20 -30.06 6.32
C LEU A 12 13.80 -28.71 6.76
N LEU A 13 15.00 -28.70 7.32
CA LEU A 13 15.72 -27.48 7.69
C LEU A 13 15.98 -26.57 6.48
N LEU A 14 16.39 -27.15 5.34
CA LEU A 14 16.60 -26.39 4.11
C LEU A 14 15.30 -25.77 3.59
N VAL A 15 14.20 -26.53 3.57
CA VAL A 15 12.88 -26.02 3.15
C VAL A 15 12.43 -24.86 4.04
N VAL A 16 12.56 -25.00 5.36
CA VAL A 16 12.24 -23.93 6.31
C VAL A 16 13.12 -22.70 6.07
N GLY A 17 14.41 -22.89 5.82
CA GLY A 17 15.35 -21.81 5.52
C GLY A 17 15.00 -21.04 4.24
N VAL A 18 14.64 -21.74 3.17
CA VAL A 18 14.21 -21.10 1.92
C VAL A 18 12.90 -20.33 2.12
N LEU A 19 11.94 -20.91 2.85
CA LEU A 19 10.67 -20.25 3.15
C LEU A 19 10.86 -18.99 4.00
N THR A 20 11.71 -19.01 5.02
CA THR A 20 11.96 -17.83 5.86
C THR A 20 12.64 -16.72 5.07
N VAL A 21 13.62 -17.03 4.22
CA VAL A 21 14.25 -16.04 3.33
C VAL A 21 13.22 -15.45 2.36
N TYR A 22 12.37 -16.29 1.77
CA TYR A 22 11.33 -15.83 0.85
C TYR A 22 10.31 -14.90 1.54
N ILE A 23 9.85 -15.27 2.73
CA ILE A 23 8.93 -14.47 3.54
C ILE A 23 9.59 -13.14 3.93
N ALA A 24 10.83 -13.16 4.42
CA ALA A 24 11.56 -11.94 4.78
C ALA A 24 11.72 -11.01 3.57
N TRP A 25 12.07 -11.54 2.41
CA TRP A 25 12.16 -10.76 1.18
C TRP A 25 10.81 -10.14 0.78
N TRP A 26 9.70 -10.86 0.95
CA TRP A 26 8.36 -10.34 0.68
C TRP A 26 8.02 -9.13 1.57
N PHE A 27 8.36 -9.18 2.86
CA PHE A 27 8.11 -8.09 3.81
C PHE A 27 9.05 -6.89 3.64
N LEU A 28 10.25 -7.09 3.11
CA LEU A 28 11.25 -6.03 2.91
C LEU A 28 11.10 -5.30 1.57
N ARG A 29 10.09 -5.61 0.76
CA ARG A 29 9.90 -4.93 -0.52
C ARG A 29 9.54 -3.46 -0.30
N PRO A 30 10.16 -2.53 -1.03
CA PRO A 30 9.81 -1.12 -0.94
C PRO A 30 8.38 -0.89 -1.42
N VAL A 31 7.68 0.03 -0.77
CA VAL A 31 6.36 0.49 -1.19
C VAL A 31 6.48 1.20 -2.52
N GLN A 32 5.66 0.80 -3.49
CA GLN A 32 5.60 1.44 -4.80
C GLN A 32 4.37 2.35 -4.86
N ILE A 33 4.57 3.61 -5.22
CA ILE A 33 3.47 4.56 -5.46
C ILE A 33 3.10 4.45 -6.94
N VAL A 34 1.86 4.05 -7.21
CA VAL A 34 1.36 3.86 -8.57
C VAL A 34 0.80 5.16 -9.12
N ALA A 35 -0.01 5.86 -8.32
CA ALA A 35 -0.63 7.12 -8.70
C ALA A 35 -0.98 7.93 -7.46
N VAL A 36 -1.08 9.25 -7.63
CA VAL A 36 -1.59 10.18 -6.63
C VAL A 36 -2.72 10.95 -7.29
N HIS A 37 -3.91 10.84 -6.72
CA HIS A 37 -5.09 11.59 -7.11
C HIS A 37 -5.42 12.60 -6.04
N GLU A 38 -5.79 13.81 -6.44
CA GLU A 38 -6.11 14.89 -5.52
C GLU A 38 -7.55 15.35 -5.71
N ASP A 39 -8.25 15.54 -4.59
CA ASP A 39 -9.56 16.17 -4.54
C ASP A 39 -9.56 17.21 -3.41
N LYS A 40 -9.31 18.47 -3.78
CA LYS A 40 -9.22 19.62 -2.86
C LYS A 40 -8.15 19.39 -1.77
N HIS A 41 -8.59 19.05 -0.56
CA HIS A 41 -7.73 18.83 0.62
C HIS A 41 -7.56 17.34 0.94
N PHE A 42 -8.10 16.47 0.09
CA PHE A 42 -8.00 15.03 0.17
C PHE A 42 -7.03 14.53 -0.89
N SER A 43 -6.00 13.79 -0.46
CA SER A 43 -5.07 13.12 -1.38
C SER A 43 -5.32 11.62 -1.30
N SER A 44 -5.55 10.97 -2.44
CA SER A 44 -5.63 9.52 -2.56
C SER A 44 -4.36 8.98 -3.22
N VAL A 45 -3.59 8.19 -2.48
CA VAL A 45 -2.32 7.63 -2.94
C VAL A 45 -2.51 6.14 -3.20
N LEU A 46 -2.34 5.71 -4.45
CA LEU A 46 -2.41 4.30 -4.83
C LEU A 46 -1.04 3.65 -4.60
N VAL A 47 -0.97 2.60 -3.79
CA VAL A 47 0.28 1.96 -3.37
C VAL A 47 0.27 0.45 -3.59
N LYS A 48 1.42 -0.14 -3.93
CA LYS A 48 1.68 -1.59 -3.90
C LYS A 48 2.68 -1.93 -2.81
N SER A 49 2.61 -3.17 -2.31
CA SER A 49 3.50 -3.67 -1.25
C SER A 49 3.48 -2.80 0.02
N PHE A 50 2.31 -2.26 0.37
CA PHE A 50 2.14 -1.42 1.56
C PHE A 50 2.32 -2.23 2.86
N PRO A 51 2.89 -1.65 3.94
CA PRO A 51 3.07 -2.38 5.18
C PRO A 51 1.74 -2.95 5.71
N LEU A 52 1.75 -4.19 6.15
CA LEU A 52 0.53 -4.87 6.60
C LEU A 52 0.05 -4.32 7.97
N THR A 53 0.98 -3.97 8.85
CA THR A 53 0.67 -3.52 10.21
C THR A 53 0.44 -2.01 10.27
N THR A 54 -0.47 -1.56 11.15
CA THR A 54 -0.73 -0.12 11.37
C THR A 54 0.54 0.63 11.74
N ARG A 55 1.38 0.05 12.61
CA ARG A 55 2.68 0.65 12.98
C ARG A 55 3.58 0.85 11.77
N GLY A 56 3.73 -0.17 10.92
CA GLY A 56 4.55 -0.06 9.70
C GLY A 56 4.02 0.99 8.73
N LYS A 57 2.69 1.14 8.61
CA LYS A 57 2.07 2.19 7.78
C LYS A 57 2.39 3.59 8.29
N ILE A 58 2.35 3.79 9.62
CA ILE A 58 2.71 5.07 10.25
C ILE A 58 4.20 5.36 10.07
N GLU A 59 5.08 4.39 10.35
CA GLU A 59 6.53 4.52 10.17
C GLU A 59 6.89 4.87 8.72
N TRP A 60 6.29 4.16 7.76
CA TRP A 60 6.51 4.44 6.35
C TRP A 60 6.06 5.86 5.98
N TRP A 61 4.87 6.28 6.44
CA TRP A 61 4.41 7.65 6.21
C TRP A 61 5.38 8.68 6.79
N LEU A 62 5.81 8.51 8.04
CA LEU A 62 6.73 9.44 8.70
C LEU A 62 8.08 9.56 7.97
N GLN A 63 8.59 8.45 7.44
CA GLN A 63 9.85 8.42 6.69
C GLN A 63 9.73 9.00 5.27
N ASN A 64 8.54 8.93 4.66
CA ASN A 64 8.33 9.26 3.24
C ASN A 64 7.54 10.56 3.02
N LYS A 65 7.01 11.20 4.07
CA LYS A 65 6.22 12.44 3.97
C LYS A 65 6.92 13.56 3.20
N ASP A 66 8.24 13.71 3.39
CA ASP A 66 9.00 14.80 2.75
C ASP A 66 9.20 14.50 1.26
N MET A 67 9.48 13.24 0.91
CA MET A 67 9.53 12.77 -0.48
C MET A 67 8.18 12.94 -1.18
N LEU A 68 7.07 12.63 -0.48
CA LEU A 68 5.72 12.79 -1.01
C LEU A 68 5.38 14.26 -1.26
N LYS A 69 5.85 15.15 -0.38
CA LYS A 69 5.71 16.60 -0.54
C LYS A 69 6.52 17.13 -1.72
N GLU A 70 7.77 16.71 -1.85
CA GLU A 70 8.66 17.17 -2.91
C GLU A 70 8.24 16.67 -4.30
N ARG A 71 7.90 15.38 -4.42
CA ARG A 71 7.61 14.77 -5.73
C ARG A 71 6.17 14.92 -6.18
N TYR A 72 5.22 14.87 -5.25
CA TYR A 72 3.79 14.85 -5.56
C TYR A 72 3.03 16.05 -5.00
N GLY A 73 3.68 16.92 -4.20
CA GLY A 73 3.04 18.11 -3.65
C GLY A 73 2.02 17.83 -2.54
N ILE A 74 2.05 16.65 -1.91
CA ILE A 74 1.10 16.25 -0.85
C ILE A 74 1.78 16.15 0.52
N PRO A 75 1.10 16.49 1.63
CA PRO A 75 -0.29 16.91 1.71
C PRO A 75 -0.52 18.34 1.23
N LYS A 76 -1.73 18.62 0.74
CA LYS A 76 -2.24 19.96 0.44
C LYS A 76 -3.20 20.42 1.54
N PRO A 77 -2.70 21.03 2.63
CA PRO A 77 -3.55 21.51 3.70
C PRO A 77 -4.54 22.55 3.20
N ALA A 78 -5.73 22.54 3.80
CA ALA A 78 -6.71 23.60 3.62
C ALA A 78 -6.23 24.92 4.21
N SER A 79 -6.94 26.00 3.92
CA SER A 79 -6.66 27.33 4.52
C SER A 79 -6.69 27.30 6.05
N TYR A 80 -7.47 26.39 6.65
CA TYR A 80 -7.56 26.12 8.07
C TYR A 80 -6.58 25.02 8.56
N GLY A 81 -5.58 24.66 7.75
CA GLY A 81 -4.47 23.77 8.13
C GLY A 81 -4.73 22.27 7.98
N ASN A 82 -5.98 21.82 7.93
CA ASN A 82 -6.28 20.39 7.89
C ASN A 82 -6.06 19.77 6.51
N PHE A 83 -5.56 18.53 6.52
CA PHE A 83 -5.46 17.67 5.35
C PHE A 83 -5.84 16.22 5.69
N SER A 84 -6.14 15.46 4.64
CA SER A 84 -6.38 14.03 4.75
C SER A 84 -5.72 13.29 3.59
N ILE A 85 -4.90 12.30 3.91
CA ILE A 85 -4.27 11.42 2.93
C ILE A 85 -4.84 10.02 3.12
N THR A 86 -5.37 9.44 2.06
CA THR A 86 -5.81 8.06 2.05
C THR A 86 -4.90 7.24 1.16
N PHE A 87 -4.23 6.25 1.72
CA PHE A 87 -3.47 5.25 0.97
C PHE A 87 -4.39 4.08 0.59
N TRP A 88 -4.44 3.76 -0.70
CA TRP A 88 -5.25 2.69 -1.28
C TRP A 88 -4.34 1.58 -1.76
N LEU A 89 -4.58 0.35 -1.31
CA LEU A 89 -3.83 -0.79 -1.83
C LEU A 89 -4.25 -1.06 -3.28
N PHE A 90 -3.35 -0.80 -4.22
CA PHE A 90 -3.60 -0.95 -5.65
C PHE A 90 -3.43 -2.41 -6.07
N GLY A 91 -4.54 -3.14 -6.08
CA GLY A 91 -4.62 -4.54 -6.52
C GLY A 91 -4.83 -4.67 -8.02
N ASP A 92 -6.08 -4.98 -8.40
CA ASP A 92 -6.52 -5.39 -9.75
C ASP A 92 -6.41 -4.32 -10.85
N GLY A 93 -5.86 -3.15 -10.54
CA GLY A 93 -5.79 -2.02 -11.46
C GLY A 93 -7.05 -1.16 -11.48
N TYR A 94 -7.07 -0.20 -12.42
CA TYR A 94 -8.25 0.60 -12.68
C TYR A 94 -9.31 -0.22 -13.42
N LYS A 95 -10.57 0.04 -13.08
CA LYS A 95 -11.77 -0.58 -13.62
C LYS A 95 -12.66 0.52 -14.17
N GLU A 96 -13.57 0.13 -15.06
CA GLU A 96 -14.57 1.07 -15.58
C GLU A 96 -15.45 1.64 -14.46
N GLU A 97 -16.19 2.70 -14.73
CA GLU A 97 -17.30 3.09 -13.86
C GLU A 97 -18.36 1.97 -13.85
N GLY A 98 -18.88 1.62 -12.67
CA GLY A 98 -19.76 0.47 -12.49
C GLY A 98 -20.82 0.73 -11.44
N LYS A 99 -21.81 -0.18 -11.35
CA LYS A 99 -23.03 0.08 -10.59
C LYS A 99 -22.87 0.13 -9.06
N TYR A 100 -21.84 -0.48 -8.46
CA TYR A 100 -21.68 -0.55 -7.00
C TYR A 100 -20.21 -0.52 -6.55
N ASP A 101 -19.96 0.18 -5.43
CA ASP A 101 -18.75 0.24 -4.59
C ASP A 101 -17.40 0.41 -5.31
N ARG A 102 -17.35 1.35 -6.27
CA ARG A 102 -16.10 1.78 -6.89
C ARG A 102 -15.73 3.19 -6.41
N ARG A 103 -14.46 3.41 -6.09
CA ARG A 103 -13.92 4.76 -5.89
C ARG A 103 -13.37 5.26 -7.22
N CYS A 104 -14.04 6.24 -7.79
CA CYS A 104 -13.64 6.85 -9.07
C CYS A 104 -12.86 8.16 -8.84
N PHE A 105 -11.92 8.43 -9.73
CA PHE A 105 -11.06 9.60 -9.67
C PHE A 105 -11.45 10.57 -10.80
N ASN A 106 -11.88 11.77 -10.41
CA ASN A 106 -12.42 12.77 -11.34
C ASN A 106 -11.36 13.47 -12.21
N ASP A 107 -10.08 13.40 -11.81
CA ASP A 107 -8.96 13.93 -12.57
C ASP A 107 -8.63 13.10 -13.81
N MET A 108 -9.09 11.85 -13.86
CA MET A 108 -8.93 10.97 -15.02
C MET A 108 -10.13 11.14 -15.98
N LYS A 109 -9.86 11.55 -17.22
CA LYS A 109 -10.89 11.76 -18.27
C LYS A 109 -11.39 10.46 -18.93
N THR A 110 -10.90 9.30 -18.50
CA THR A 110 -11.19 7.99 -19.10
C THR A 110 -12.35 7.31 -18.39
N ASN A 111 -13.06 6.43 -19.10
CA ASN A 111 -14.09 5.57 -18.50
C ASN A 111 -13.52 4.51 -17.53
N ILE A 112 -12.20 4.23 -17.59
CA ILE A 112 -11.45 3.34 -16.68
C ILE A 112 -10.72 4.18 -15.61
N ASN A 113 -11.47 4.84 -14.73
CA ASN A 113 -10.95 5.76 -13.72
C ASN A 113 -11.24 5.33 -12.28
N CYS A 114 -11.76 4.12 -12.07
CA CYS A 114 -12.17 3.69 -10.75
C CYS A 114 -11.31 2.55 -10.20
N ILE A 115 -11.16 2.50 -8.88
CA ILE A 115 -10.63 1.33 -8.17
C ILE A 115 -11.78 0.63 -7.45
N GLY A 116 -11.68 -0.70 -7.33
CA GLY A 116 -12.63 -1.46 -6.52
C GLY A 116 -12.51 -1.12 -5.03
N GLU A 117 -13.56 -1.44 -4.28
CA GLU A 117 -13.49 -1.41 -2.82
C GLU A 117 -12.35 -2.32 -2.32
N GLY A 118 -11.52 -1.79 -1.43
CA GLY A 118 -10.33 -2.48 -0.97
C GLY A 118 -9.75 -1.86 0.30
N TYR A 119 -8.69 -2.48 0.80
CA TYR A 119 -8.01 -2.02 2.00
C TYR A 119 -7.44 -0.61 1.82
N ARG A 120 -7.85 0.29 2.71
CA ARG A 120 -7.42 1.69 2.77
C ARG A 120 -6.81 2.02 4.13
N PHE A 121 -5.89 2.95 4.14
CA PHE A 121 -5.31 3.53 5.35
C PHE A 121 -5.47 5.04 5.31
N LEU A 122 -6.11 5.61 6.32
CA LEU A 122 -6.40 7.04 6.41
C LEU A 122 -5.40 7.69 7.37
N CYS A 123 -4.65 8.67 6.88
CA CYS A 123 -3.88 9.61 7.66
C CYS A 123 -4.62 10.95 7.69
N LYS A 124 -5.06 11.35 8.88
CA LYS A 124 -5.69 12.65 9.11
C LYS A 124 -4.87 13.40 10.15
N GLN A 125 -4.72 14.71 9.97
CA GLN A 125 -4.23 15.59 11.02
C GLN A 125 -5.39 15.93 11.98
N GLU A 126 -5.14 15.78 13.28
CA GLU A 126 -6.05 16.20 14.35
C GLU A 126 -5.96 17.71 14.59
#